data_AF-A0A6S6TA43-F1
#
_entry.id   AF-A0A6S6TA43-F1
#
_cell.length_a   1.000
_cell.length_b   1.000
_cell.length_c   1.000
_cell.angle_alpha   90.00
_cell.angle_beta   90.00
_cell.angle_gamma   90.00
#
_symmetry.space_group_name_H-M   'P 1'
#
loop_
_entity.id
_entity.type
_entity.pdbx_description
1 polymer ?
#
loop_
_entity_poly.entity_id
_entity_poly.type
_entity_poly.pdbx_seq_one_letter_code
_entity_poly.pdbx_strand_id
1 'polypeptide(L)' 'MLRIIITLLIIAIVAGIFGFGGISSAATGIAQMVFYIFVVLFLISLVFKLLRKV' A
#
# COMPACT_ATOMS: atom_id res chain seq x y z
N MET A 1 -20.59 -9.43 -18.16
CA MET A 1 -19.61 -9.35 -17.06
C MET A 1 -18.20 -9.03 -17.55
N LEU A 2 -17.57 -9.84 -18.41
CA LEU A 2 -16.18 -9.63 -18.88
C LEU A 2 -15.94 -8.26 -19.56
N ARG A 3 -16.87 -7.77 -20.38
CA ARG A 3 -16.72 -6.50 -21.11
C ARG A 3 -16.44 -5.30 -20.20
N ILE A 4 -17.18 -5.18 -19.10
CA ILE A 4 -17.05 -4.07 -18.14
C ILE A 4 -15.74 -4.14 -17.37
N ILE A 5 -15.31 -5.34 -16.96
CA ILE A 5 -14.03 -5.55 -16.26
C ILE A 5 -12.86 -5.11 -17.15
N ILE A 6 -12.91 -5.49 -18.43
CA ILE A 6 -11.89 -5.10 -19.42
C ILE A 6 -11.91 -3.58 -19.64
N THR A 7 -13.09 -2.97 -19.74
CA THR A 7 -13.20 -1.51 -19.86
C THR A 7 -12.64 -0.79 -18.63
N LEU A 8 -12.96 -1.24 -17.42
CA LEU A 8 -12.43 -0.67 -16.18
C LEU A 8 -10.91 -0.85 -16.05
N LEU A 9 -10.37 -1.98 -16.50
CA LEU A 9 -8.94 -2.23 -16.53
C LEU A 9 -8.22 -1.21 -17.41
N ILE A 10 -8.75 -0.96 -18.61
CA ILE A 10 -8.18 0.02 -19.54
C ILE A 10 -8.24 1.43 -18.93
N ILE A 11 -9.38 1.80 -18.34
CA ILE A 11 -9.56 3.11 -17.68
C ILE A 11 -8.55 3.27 -16.54
N ALA A 12 -8.35 2.24 -15.72
CA ALA A 12 -7.40 2.28 -14.60
C ALA A 12 -5.94 2.47 -15.07
N ILE A 13 -5.54 1.81 -16.16
CA ILE A 13 -4.19 1.94 -16.73
C ILE A 13 -3.98 3.35 -17.30
N VAL A 14 -4.94 3.84 -18.08
CA VAL A 14 -4.89 5.19 -18.65
C VAL A 14 -4.87 6.24 -17.54
N ALA A 15 -5.75 6.13 -16.55
CA ALA A 15 -5.72 7.02 -15.38
C ALA A 15 -4.37 6.93 -14.64
N GLY A 16 -3.82 5.72 -14.49
CA GLY A 16 -2.48 5.39 -13.98
C GLY A 16 -1.38 6.26 -14.59
N ILE A 17 -1.33 6.27 -15.92
CA ILE A 17 -0.29 6.94 -16.71
C ILE A 17 -0.50 8.46 -16.74
N PHE A 18 -1.75 8.92 -16.89
CA PHE A 18 -2.03 10.33 -17.18
C PHE A 18 -2.43 11.19 -15.96
N GLY A 19 -2.97 10.59 -14.90
CA GLY A 19 -3.69 11.35 -13.84
C GLY A 19 -3.14 11.18 -12.42
N PHE A 20 -2.48 10.06 -12.10
CA PHE A 20 -2.09 9.79 -10.72
C PHE A 20 -0.75 10.42 -10.29
N GLY A 21 0.02 11.06 -11.18
CA GLY A 21 1.34 11.59 -10.85
C GLY A 21 1.39 12.60 -9.69
N GLY A 22 0.37 13.44 -9.55
CA GLY A 22 0.29 14.42 -8.45
C GLY A 22 -0.16 13.81 -7.12
N ILE A 23 -1.19 12.95 -7.15
CA ILE A 23 -1.80 12.36 -5.95
C ILE A 23 -0.94 11.23 -5.39
N SER A 24 -0.23 10.49 -6.26
CA SER A 24 0.68 9.42 -5.84
C SER A 24 1.80 9.94 -4.94
N SER A 25 2.29 11.16 -5.18
CA SER A 25 3.33 11.78 -4.35
C SER A 25 2.85 12.05 -2.92
N ALA A 26 1.67 12.66 -2.76
CA ALA A 26 1.07 12.92 -1.45
C ALA A 26 0.67 11.63 -0.74
N ALA A 27 0.10 10.67 -1.48
CA ALA A 27 -0.26 9.36 -0.95
C ALA A 27 0.98 8.56 -0.49
N THR A 28 2.10 8.68 -1.20
CA THR A 28 3.37 8.02 -0.84
C THR A 28 3.88 8.50 0.51
N GLY A 29 3.81 9.80 0.80
CA GLY A 29 4.26 10.33 2.10
C GLY A 29 3.44 9.78 3.27
N ILE A 30 2.12 9.71 3.12
CA ILE A 30 1.24 9.15 4.16
C ILE A 30 1.48 7.64 4.32
N ALA A 31 1.63 6.91 3.21
CA ALA A 31 1.91 5.48 3.23
C ALA A 31 3.23 5.14 3.92
N GLN A 32 4.28 5.93 3.69
CA GLN A 32 5.57 5.77 4.36
C GLN A 32 5.43 5.93 5.87
N MET A 33 4.70 6.94 6.34
CA MET A 33 4.50 7.16 7.77
C MET A 33 3.82 5.97 8.45
N VAL A 34 2.76 5.43 7.84
CA VAL A 34 2.07 4.22 8.35
C VAL A 34 2.97 2.99 8.29
N PHE A 35 3.77 2.84 7.23
CA PHE A 35 4.70 1.72 7.08
C PHE A 35 5.74 1.68 8.21
N TYR A 36 6.33 2.82 8.57
CA TYR A 36 7.28 2.88 9.69
C TYR A 36 6.63 2.52 11.03
N ILE A 37 5.40 3.01 11.28
CA ILE A 37 4.63 2.65 12.49
C ILE A 37 4.41 1.14 12.52
N PHE A 38 3.99 0.55 11.39
CA PHE A 38 3.80 -0.88 11.26
C PHE A 38 5.07 -1.67 11.53
N VAL A 39 6.21 -1.25 10.98
CA VAL A 39 7.52 -1.91 11.19
C VAL A 39 7.89 -1.91 12.67
N VAL A 40 7.73 -0.79 13.38
CA VAL A 40 8.03 -0.71 14.82
C VAL A 40 7.13 -1.67 15.60
N LEU A 41 5.82 -1.64 15.37
CA LEU A 41 4.88 -2.55 16.03
C LEU A 41 5.15 -4.02 15.70
N PHE A 42 5.51 -4.31 14.45
CA PHE A 42 5.88 -5.65 14.00
C PHE A 42 7.13 -6.15 14.71
N LEU A 43 8.18 -5.33 14.81
CA LEU A 43 9.40 -5.68 15.54
C LEU A 43 9.12 -5.92 17.02
N ILE A 44 8.33 -5.05 17.67
CA ILE A 44 7.92 -5.24 19.06
C ILE A 44 7.19 -6.58 19.21
N SER A 45 6.18 -6.84 18.38
CA SER A 45 5.40 -8.09 18.41
C SER A 45 6.29 -9.31 18.17
N LEU A 46 7.24 -9.22 17.24
CA LEU A 46 8.18 -10.29 16.92
C LEU A 46 9.11 -10.60 18.09
N VAL A 47 9.67 -9.58 18.74
CA VAL A 47 10.52 -9.73 19.92
C VAL A 47 9.73 -10.34 21.08
N PHE A 48 8.53 -9.84 21.38
CA PHE A 48 7.66 -10.42 22.42
C PHE A 48 7.33 -11.89 22.14
N LYS A 49 7.05 -12.24 20.89
CA LYS A 49 6.75 -13.63 20.51
C LYS A 49 7.98 -14.53 20.62
N LEU A 50 9.16 -14.03 20.30
CA LEU A 50 10.41 -14.78 20.40
C LEU A 50 10.82 -15.00 21.87
N LEU A 51 10.70 -13.96 22.70
CA LEU A 51 10.97 -14.04 24.14
C LEU A 51 10.00 -14.96 24.89
N ARG A 52 8.74 -15.06 24.46
CA ARG A 52 7.76 -15.98 25.07
C ARG A 52 7.95 -17.44 24.68
N LYS A 53 8.77 -17.72 23.66
CA LYS A 53 9.01 -19.07 23.12
C LYS A 53 10.31 -19.70 23.64
N VAL A 54 11.14 -18.92 24.35
CA VAL A 54 12.31 -19.37 25.12
C VAL A 54 11.89 -19.53 26.58
#